data_AF-A0A7J8L622-F1
#
_entry.id   AF-A0A7J8L622-F1
#
_cell.length_a   1.000
_cell.length_b   1.000
_cell.length_c   1.000
_cell.angle_alpha   90.00
_cell.angle_beta   90.00
_cell.angle_gamma   90.00
#
_symmetry.space_group_name_H-M   'P 1'
#
loop_
_entity.id
_entity.type
_entity.pdbx_description
1 polymer ?
#
loop_
_entity_poly.entity_id
_entity_poly.type
_entity_poly.pdbx_seq_one_letter_code
_entity_poly.pdbx_strand_id
1 'polypeptide(L)'
;MMNGGNLVDNDSAVAGGVEDMYGEDIATMGQPVTPWTVSVASGYTLMRDPRHNKGLAFTERERDAHYLRGLLPPIVLSQELQEKRIMHMLRQYKVPLQRYMAMMDLQERNERLFYKLLIDNVEELLPVVYTPTVGEACQKYGSIFRRPQGLYISLKEKGKILEVLKNWPERSIQVIVVTDGERILGLGDLGCQGMGIPVGKLSLYTALGGVRPSAVSITKTTSFRDCFSLFLFSFSPNGGVRNENGVTCLPITIDVGTNNEKLLNDEFYIGLRQRRATGQEYGELLHEFMSAVKQNYGEKVLIQFEDFANHNAFELLARYSSSHLVFNDDIQGTASVVLAGLLAALKLLGGTLADHRFLFLGAG
;
A
#
# COMPACT_ATOMS: atom_id res chain seq x y z
N MET A 1 74.03 8.90 8.23
CA MET A 1 73.55 7.62 8.76
C MET A 1 72.12 7.87 9.26
N MET A 2 71.11 7.57 8.43
CA MET A 2 70.14 6.45 8.61
C MET A 2 69.51 6.44 10.03
N ASN A 3 68.20 6.39 10.28
CA ASN A 3 66.94 6.17 9.54
C ASN A 3 65.82 6.80 10.41
N GLY A 4 64.78 7.48 9.91
CA GLY A 4 63.55 6.92 9.29
C GLY A 4 62.43 6.87 10.34
N GLY A 5 61.19 7.31 10.17
CA GLY A 5 60.41 7.92 9.08
C GLY A 5 59.01 8.24 9.64
N ASN A 6 58.36 9.25 9.06
CA ASN A 6 57.04 9.78 9.43
C ASN A 6 55.89 8.75 9.31
N LEU A 7 54.80 8.97 10.07
CA LEU A 7 53.47 9.34 9.57
C LEU A 7 52.45 9.34 10.74
N VAL A 8 51.75 10.46 10.90
CA VAL A 8 50.65 10.64 11.84
C VAL A 8 49.37 10.54 11.01
N ASP A 9 48.65 9.43 11.12
CA ASP A 9 47.29 9.29 10.58
C ASP A 9 46.29 9.86 11.58
N ASN A 10 45.39 10.68 11.04
CA ASN A 10 44.39 11.43 11.78
C ASN A 10 43.01 10.90 11.36
N ASP A 11 42.60 9.77 11.93
CA ASP A 11 41.24 9.23 11.80
C ASP A 11 40.56 9.28 13.17
N SER A 12 39.69 10.28 13.32
CA SER A 12 38.83 10.42 14.48
C SER A 12 37.42 9.93 14.14
N ALA A 13 37.01 8.93 14.91
CA ALA A 13 35.75 8.23 14.87
C ALA A 13 34.54 9.10 15.27
N VAL A 14 33.36 8.77 14.74
CA VAL A 14 32.09 8.80 15.51
C VAL A 14 31.22 7.62 15.06
N ALA A 15 31.57 6.43 15.53
CA ALA A 15 30.63 5.31 15.68
C ALA A 15 30.42 5.15 17.18
N GLY A 16 29.20 5.39 17.67
CA GLY A 16 28.89 5.40 19.09
C GLY A 16 27.48 4.89 19.35
N GLY A 17 27.27 3.59 19.18
CA GLY A 17 26.20 2.86 19.87
C GLY A 17 26.73 2.45 21.24
N VAL A 18 25.99 2.73 22.31
CA VAL A 18 26.35 2.30 23.67
C VAL A 18 25.77 0.91 23.88
N GLU A 19 26.57 -0.13 23.65
CA GLU A 19 26.23 -1.52 23.96
C GLU A 19 26.42 -1.80 25.46
N ASP A 20 25.50 -2.55 26.08
CA ASP A 20 25.68 -3.10 27.43
C ASP A 20 26.43 -4.45 27.40
N MET A 21 26.71 -5.00 28.59
CA MET A 21 27.48 -6.24 28.76
C MET A 21 26.79 -7.49 28.13
N TYR A 22 25.57 -7.35 27.61
CA TYR A 22 24.80 -8.40 26.92
C TYR A 22 24.59 -8.10 25.43
N GLY A 23 25.14 -7.00 24.90
CA GLY A 23 25.02 -6.65 23.48
C GLY A 23 23.61 -6.22 23.07
N GLU A 24 22.77 -5.79 24.02
CA GLU A 24 21.44 -5.26 23.71
C GLU A 24 21.50 -3.73 23.57
N ASP A 25 20.99 -3.23 22.44
CA ASP A 25 21.02 -1.82 22.07
C ASP A 25 20.02 -1.01 22.92
N ILE A 26 20.56 -0.33 23.95
CA ILE A 26 19.82 0.43 24.97
C ILE A 26 18.88 1.48 24.34
N ALA A 27 19.19 1.97 23.13
CA ALA A 27 18.39 2.96 22.42
C ALA A 27 16.97 2.47 22.05
N THR A 28 16.77 1.16 21.91
CA THR A 28 15.46 0.58 21.57
C THR A 28 14.56 0.33 22.79
N MET A 29 15.13 0.14 23.98
CA MET A 29 14.36 -0.15 25.21
C MET A 29 13.56 1.05 25.73
N GLY A 30 13.95 2.28 25.41
CA GLY A 30 13.26 3.51 25.84
C GLY A 30 12.05 3.91 25.00
N GLN A 31 11.72 3.15 23.94
CA GLN A 31 10.70 3.57 23.00
C GLN A 31 9.27 3.21 23.47
N PRO A 32 8.31 4.14 23.41
CA PRO A 32 6.93 3.86 23.79
C PRO A 32 6.34 2.77 22.88
N VAL A 33 5.75 1.73 23.48
CA VAL A 33 5.05 0.64 22.77
C VAL A 33 3.56 0.78 23.01
N THR A 34 2.75 0.64 21.96
CA THR A 34 1.28 0.62 22.09
C THR A 34 0.85 -0.61 22.90
N PRO A 35 0.18 -0.45 24.05
CA PRO A 35 -0.27 -1.57 24.87
C PRO A 35 -1.54 -2.20 24.28
N TRP A 36 -1.39 -2.97 23.20
CA TRP A 36 -2.52 -3.67 22.57
C TRP A 36 -3.10 -4.74 23.50
N THR A 37 -4.42 -4.81 23.57
CA THR A 37 -5.15 -5.87 24.27
C THR A 37 -5.85 -6.75 23.25
N VAL A 38 -5.80 -8.06 23.45
CA VAL A 38 -6.47 -9.05 22.58
C VAL A 38 -7.64 -9.65 23.36
N SER A 39 -8.83 -9.59 22.78
CA SER A 39 -10.03 -10.21 23.33
C SER A 39 -10.79 -10.95 22.23
N VAL A 40 -11.59 -11.94 22.61
CA VAL A 40 -12.41 -12.69 21.65
C VAL A 40 -13.51 -11.78 21.10
N ALA A 41 -13.50 -11.53 19.80
CA ALA A 41 -14.53 -10.75 19.14
C ALA A 41 -15.88 -11.50 19.13
N SER A 42 -16.93 -10.83 19.59
CA SER A 42 -18.31 -11.32 19.61
C SER A 42 -19.30 -10.18 19.41
N GLY A 43 -20.58 -10.50 19.16
CA GLY A 43 -21.65 -9.53 18.99
C GLY A 43 -21.35 -8.49 17.90
N TYR A 44 -21.63 -7.22 18.21
CA TYR A 44 -21.33 -6.11 17.29
C TYR A 44 -19.85 -5.89 17.04
N THR A 45 -18.96 -6.22 17.98
CA THR A 45 -17.51 -6.09 17.78
C THR A 45 -17.05 -6.97 16.63
N LEU A 46 -17.53 -8.22 16.58
CA LEU A 46 -17.25 -9.14 15.48
C LEU A 46 -17.84 -8.68 14.13
N MET A 47 -19.07 -8.15 14.14
CA MET A 47 -19.73 -7.68 12.91
C MET A 47 -19.16 -6.36 12.36
N ARG A 48 -18.52 -5.55 13.21
CA ARG A 48 -17.90 -4.28 12.81
C ARG A 48 -16.48 -4.46 12.30
N ASP A 49 -15.82 -5.57 12.61
CA ASP A 49 -14.50 -5.90 12.08
C ASP A 49 -14.63 -6.48 10.66
N PRO A 50 -14.18 -5.76 9.62
CA PRO A 50 -14.32 -6.20 8.23
C PRO A 50 -13.56 -7.50 7.91
N ARG A 51 -12.54 -7.87 8.69
CA ARG A 51 -11.71 -9.07 8.48
C ARG A 51 -12.44 -10.35 8.87
N HIS A 52 -13.30 -10.23 9.87
CA HIS A 52 -14.01 -11.34 10.49
C HIS A 52 -15.51 -11.34 10.16
N ASN A 53 -16.08 -10.20 9.79
CA ASN A 53 -17.48 -10.10 9.42
C ASN A 53 -17.80 -10.91 8.16
N LYS A 54 -18.74 -11.85 8.28
CA LYS A 54 -19.24 -12.67 7.16
C LYS A 54 -20.61 -12.21 6.66
N GLY A 55 -21.20 -11.18 7.27
CA GLY A 55 -22.57 -10.76 7.00
C GLY A 55 -23.55 -11.90 7.22
N LEU A 56 -24.39 -12.20 6.23
CA LEU A 56 -25.39 -13.27 6.35
C LEU A 56 -24.80 -14.68 6.19
N ALA A 57 -23.49 -14.82 5.93
CA ALA A 57 -22.82 -16.13 5.83
C ALA A 57 -22.37 -16.70 7.18
N PHE A 58 -22.57 -15.99 8.30
CA PHE A 58 -22.42 -16.62 9.60
C PHE A 58 -23.42 -17.79 9.73
N THR A 59 -22.90 -18.98 9.98
CA THR A 59 -23.69 -20.20 10.23
C THR A 59 -24.44 -20.10 11.55
N GLU A 60 -25.52 -20.88 11.73
CA GLU A 60 -26.26 -20.91 13.01
C GLU A 60 -25.34 -21.19 14.22
N ARG A 61 -24.39 -22.12 14.07
CA ARG A 61 -23.42 -22.45 15.12
C ARG A 61 -22.52 -21.26 15.47
N GLU A 62 -22.02 -20.54 14.47
CA GLU A 62 -21.22 -19.33 14.71
C GLU A 62 -22.04 -18.22 15.35
N ARG A 63 -23.32 -18.09 14.97
CA ARG A 63 -24.22 -17.10 15.57
C ARG A 63 -24.48 -17.38 17.04
N ASP A 64 -24.67 -18.64 17.40
CA ASP A 64 -24.83 -19.07 18.78
C ASP A 64 -23.52 -18.88 19.58
N ALA A 65 -22.37 -19.29 19.02
CA ALA A 65 -21.07 -19.23 19.69
C ALA A 65 -20.54 -17.80 19.89
N HIS A 66 -20.84 -16.88 18.97
CA HIS A 66 -20.32 -15.50 18.98
C HIS A 66 -21.39 -14.46 19.34
N TYR A 67 -22.49 -14.86 19.97
CA TYR A 67 -23.55 -13.95 20.43
C TYR A 67 -24.14 -13.06 19.32
N LEU A 68 -24.36 -13.64 18.14
CA LEU A 68 -24.96 -12.95 16.98
C LEU A 68 -26.44 -13.28 16.79
N ARG A 69 -26.98 -14.26 17.52
CA ARG A 69 -28.38 -14.66 17.41
C ARG A 69 -29.30 -13.47 17.75
N GLY A 70 -30.26 -13.19 16.88
CA GLY A 70 -31.16 -12.04 16.99
C GLY A 70 -30.58 -10.72 16.47
N LEU A 71 -29.27 -10.63 16.21
CA LEU A 71 -28.64 -9.45 15.59
C LEU A 71 -28.67 -9.48 14.06
N LEU A 72 -28.82 -10.68 13.48
CA LEU A 72 -28.93 -10.91 12.04
C LEU A 72 -30.29 -11.53 11.70
N PRO A 73 -30.85 -11.24 10.51
CA PRO A 73 -31.99 -11.97 9.97
C PRO A 73 -31.79 -13.50 10.00
N PRO A 74 -32.86 -14.30 10.14
CA PRO A 74 -32.75 -15.75 10.39
C PRO A 74 -32.19 -16.55 9.22
N ILE A 75 -32.13 -15.97 8.01
CA ILE A 75 -31.58 -16.67 6.85
C ILE A 75 -30.05 -16.69 6.90
N VAL A 76 -29.46 -17.82 6.56
CA VAL A 76 -28.02 -17.96 6.26
C VAL A 76 -27.85 -17.94 4.75
N LEU A 77 -27.06 -16.99 4.22
CA LEU A 77 -26.77 -16.88 2.79
C LEU A 77 -25.33 -17.30 2.50
N SER A 78 -25.12 -18.12 1.47
CA SER A 78 -23.78 -18.48 1.01
C SER A 78 -23.01 -17.26 0.52
N GLN A 79 -21.68 -17.37 0.47
CA GLN A 79 -20.83 -16.27 0.02
C GLN A 79 -21.10 -15.92 -1.46
N GLU A 80 -21.39 -16.91 -2.29
CA GLU A 80 -21.71 -16.77 -3.72
C GLU A 80 -23.04 -16.01 -3.92
N LEU A 81 -24.04 -16.28 -3.07
CA LEU A 81 -25.31 -15.57 -3.17
C LEU A 81 -25.19 -14.11 -2.69
N GLN A 82 -24.36 -13.86 -1.67
CA GLN A 82 -24.01 -12.50 -1.26
C GLN A 82 -23.28 -11.75 -2.39
N GLU A 83 -22.31 -12.39 -3.03
CA GLU A 83 -21.58 -11.86 -4.18
C GLU A 83 -22.55 -11.49 -5.32
N LYS A 84 -23.42 -12.42 -5.73
CA LYS A 84 -24.42 -12.20 -6.78
C LYS A 84 -25.34 -11.00 -6.47
N ARG A 85 -25.76 -10.86 -5.20
CA ARG A 85 -26.57 -9.73 -4.75
C ARG A 85 -25.82 -8.40 -4.88
N ILE A 86 -24.55 -8.37 -4.48
CA ILE A 86 -23.73 -7.16 -4.58
C ILE A 86 -23.46 -6.80 -6.04
N MET A 87 -23.10 -7.75 -6.91
CA MET A 87 -22.95 -7.48 -8.35
C MET A 87 -24.21 -6.93 -8.98
N HIS A 88 -25.38 -7.47 -8.64
CA HIS A 88 -26.65 -6.96 -9.13
C HIS A 88 -26.88 -5.49 -8.75
N MET A 89 -26.61 -5.14 -7.49
CA MET A 89 -26.67 -3.77 -7.01
C MET A 89 -25.64 -2.86 -7.71
N LEU A 90 -24.39 -3.30 -7.85
CA LEU A 90 -23.33 -2.50 -8.49
C LEU A 90 -23.67 -2.14 -9.94
N ARG A 91 -24.23 -3.09 -10.69
CA ARG A 91 -24.64 -2.88 -12.08
C ARG A 91 -25.80 -1.89 -12.24
N GLN A 92 -26.59 -1.66 -11.19
CA GLN A 92 -27.66 -0.66 -11.20
C GLN A 92 -27.14 0.78 -11.04
N TYR A 93 -25.95 0.99 -10.45
CA TYR A 93 -25.34 2.31 -10.41
C TYR A 93 -24.95 2.77 -11.82
N LYS A 94 -25.38 3.99 -12.15
CA LYS A 94 -25.13 4.62 -13.45
C LYS A 94 -23.79 5.33 -13.52
N VAL A 95 -23.33 5.87 -12.39
CA VAL A 95 -22.08 6.65 -12.31
C VAL A 95 -20.97 5.74 -11.79
N PRO A 96 -19.81 5.64 -12.47
CA PRO A 96 -18.67 4.82 -12.02
C PRO A 96 -18.24 5.13 -10.58
N LEU A 97 -18.20 6.41 -10.21
CA LEU A 97 -17.86 6.84 -8.85
C LEU A 97 -18.80 6.26 -7.78
N GLN A 98 -20.09 6.07 -8.06
CA GLN A 98 -21.01 5.42 -7.12
C GLN A 98 -20.65 3.94 -6.91
N ARG A 99 -20.20 3.25 -7.98
CA ARG A 99 -19.71 1.88 -7.87
C ARG A 99 -18.42 1.82 -7.05
N TYR A 100 -17.50 2.77 -7.26
CA TYR A 100 -16.28 2.90 -6.45
C TYR A 100 -16.62 3.06 -4.97
N MET A 101 -17.49 4.01 -4.61
CA MET A 101 -17.90 4.24 -3.23
C MET A 101 -18.54 2.99 -2.61
N ALA A 102 -19.39 2.28 -3.35
CA ALA A 102 -20.01 1.04 -2.90
C ALA A 102 -19.00 -0.10 -2.69
N MET A 103 -17.95 -0.16 -3.52
CA MET A 103 -16.85 -1.12 -3.38
C MET A 103 -15.98 -0.80 -2.16
N MET A 104 -15.64 0.46 -1.91
CA MET A 104 -14.90 0.86 -0.71
C MET A 104 -15.71 0.63 0.57
N ASP A 105 -17.02 0.94 0.55
CA ASP A 105 -17.93 0.62 1.66
C ASP A 105 -18.03 -0.89 1.91
N LEU A 106 -17.89 -1.73 0.87
CA LEU A 106 -17.85 -3.18 1.02
C LEU A 106 -16.53 -3.65 1.63
N GLN A 107 -15.41 -3.13 1.17
CA GLN A 107 -14.08 -3.43 1.71
C GLN A 107 -14.03 -3.19 3.23
N GLU A 108 -14.54 -2.05 3.67
CA GLU A 108 -14.58 -1.64 5.08
C GLU A 108 -15.68 -2.32 5.91
N ARG A 109 -16.48 -3.20 5.30
CA ARG A 109 -17.54 -3.95 5.98
C ARG A 109 -17.31 -5.45 5.97
N ASN A 110 -16.81 -6.00 4.87
CA ASN A 110 -16.55 -7.42 4.69
C ASN A 110 -15.43 -7.58 3.64
N GLU A 111 -14.20 -7.60 4.14
CA GLU A 111 -12.97 -7.64 3.35
C GLU A 111 -12.91 -8.90 2.48
N ARG A 112 -13.31 -10.05 3.03
CA ARG A 112 -13.30 -11.32 2.30
C ARG A 112 -14.28 -11.33 1.13
N LEU A 113 -15.46 -10.77 1.31
CA LEU A 113 -16.46 -10.66 0.24
C LEU A 113 -16.02 -9.66 -0.82
N PHE A 114 -15.38 -8.55 -0.43
CA PHE A 114 -14.79 -7.59 -1.36
C PHE A 114 -13.76 -8.26 -2.28
N TYR A 115 -12.79 -8.98 -1.71
CA TYR A 115 -11.75 -9.63 -2.53
C TYR A 115 -12.28 -10.77 -3.37
N LYS A 116 -13.22 -11.60 -2.85
CA LYS A 116 -13.86 -12.63 -3.67
C LYS A 116 -14.58 -12.02 -4.87
N LEU A 117 -15.41 -11.00 -4.63
CA LEU A 117 -16.14 -10.28 -5.67
C LEU A 117 -15.20 -9.70 -6.74
N LEU A 118 -14.10 -9.07 -6.30
CA LEU A 118 -13.10 -8.47 -7.19
C LEU A 118 -12.34 -9.53 -8.01
N ILE A 119 -11.95 -10.66 -7.41
CA ILE A 119 -11.24 -11.74 -8.10
C ILE A 119 -12.14 -12.40 -9.14
N ASP A 120 -13.38 -12.71 -8.77
CA ASP A 120 -14.31 -13.44 -9.65
C ASP A 120 -14.85 -12.58 -10.80
N ASN A 121 -14.78 -11.24 -10.68
CA ASN A 121 -15.30 -10.28 -11.67
C ASN A 121 -14.25 -9.22 -12.05
N VAL A 122 -12.97 -9.60 -12.09
CA VAL A 122 -11.84 -8.68 -12.25
C VAL A 122 -11.96 -7.77 -13.47
N GLU A 123 -12.37 -8.30 -14.62
CA GLU A 123 -12.47 -7.51 -15.86
C GLU A 123 -13.51 -6.38 -15.75
N GLU A 124 -14.63 -6.61 -15.08
CA GLU A 124 -15.70 -5.61 -14.89
C GLU A 124 -15.37 -4.61 -13.76
N LEU A 125 -14.69 -5.08 -12.70
CA LEU A 125 -14.48 -4.30 -11.48
C LEU A 125 -13.12 -3.59 -11.42
N LEU A 126 -12.11 -4.03 -12.17
CA LEU A 126 -10.80 -3.37 -12.21
C LEU A 126 -10.91 -1.89 -12.61
N PRO A 127 -11.69 -1.50 -13.64
CA PRO A 127 -11.86 -0.08 -13.99
C PRO A 127 -12.63 0.73 -12.95
N VAL A 128 -13.32 0.05 -12.02
CA VAL A 128 -14.07 0.66 -10.93
C VAL A 128 -13.18 0.93 -9.73
N VAL A 129 -12.39 -0.07 -9.28
CA VAL A 129 -11.57 0.04 -8.06
C VAL A 129 -10.19 0.67 -8.31
N TYR A 130 -9.76 0.72 -9.57
CA TYR A 130 -8.49 1.32 -9.98
C TYR A 130 -8.72 2.27 -11.16
N THR A 131 -7.80 2.34 -12.13
CA THR A 131 -7.87 3.28 -13.24
C THR A 131 -9.00 2.94 -14.22
N PRO A 132 -9.80 3.94 -14.69
CA PRO A 132 -9.64 5.38 -14.47
C PRO A 132 -10.41 5.94 -13.26
N THR A 133 -11.37 5.19 -12.69
CA THR A 133 -12.33 5.71 -11.69
C THR A 133 -11.65 6.17 -10.40
N VAL A 134 -10.58 5.50 -9.96
CA VAL A 134 -9.80 5.91 -8.77
C VAL A 134 -9.25 7.33 -8.90
N GLY A 135 -8.90 7.77 -10.11
CA GLY A 135 -8.46 9.15 -10.34
C GLY A 135 -9.58 10.17 -10.09
N GLU A 136 -10.80 9.88 -10.55
CA GLU A 136 -11.97 10.71 -10.25
C GLU A 136 -12.27 10.70 -8.73
N ALA A 137 -12.12 9.54 -8.08
CA ALA A 137 -12.28 9.42 -6.64
C ALA A 137 -11.26 10.27 -5.88
N CYS A 138 -9.99 10.29 -6.32
CA CYS A 138 -8.95 11.16 -5.76
C CYS A 138 -9.26 12.65 -5.96
N GLN A 139 -9.83 13.06 -7.10
CA GLN A 139 -10.22 14.46 -7.29
C GLN A 139 -11.34 14.90 -6.32
N LYS A 140 -12.24 13.99 -5.98
CA LYS A 140 -13.41 14.25 -5.11
C LYS A 140 -13.23 13.67 -3.71
N TYR A 141 -12.01 13.28 -3.32
CA TYR A 141 -11.79 12.41 -2.16
C TYR A 141 -12.30 13.04 -0.87
N GLY A 142 -12.07 14.35 -0.68
CA GLY A 142 -12.58 15.08 0.47
C GLY A 142 -14.12 15.07 0.57
N SER A 143 -14.81 15.29 -0.56
CA SER A 143 -16.29 15.29 -0.60
C SER A 143 -16.90 13.89 -0.44
N ILE A 144 -16.20 12.83 -0.83
CA ILE A 144 -16.69 11.44 -0.73
C ILE A 144 -16.11 10.70 0.47
N PHE A 145 -15.30 11.35 1.31
CA PHE A 145 -14.65 10.74 2.46
C PHE A 145 -15.70 10.21 3.44
N ARG A 146 -15.59 8.92 3.81
CA ARG A 146 -16.56 8.23 4.68
C ARG A 146 -15.89 7.48 5.81
N ARG A 147 -15.08 6.49 5.47
CA ARG A 147 -14.30 5.69 6.41
C ARG A 147 -12.82 5.89 6.11
N PRO A 148 -11.98 6.11 7.13
CA PRO A 148 -10.55 6.29 6.91
C PRO A 148 -9.95 4.98 6.42
N GLN A 149 -9.12 5.06 5.38
CA GLN A 149 -8.31 3.96 4.87
C GLN A 149 -6.86 4.42 4.80
N GLY A 150 -5.94 3.53 5.15
CA GLY A 150 -4.51 3.83 5.20
C GLY A 150 -4.10 4.73 6.35
N LEU A 151 -2.85 5.18 6.28
CA LEU A 151 -2.19 5.99 7.28
C LEU A 151 -1.70 7.30 6.66
N TYR A 152 -2.00 8.41 7.32
CA TYR A 152 -1.61 9.75 6.88
C TYR A 152 -0.45 10.25 7.74
N ILE A 153 0.61 10.73 7.10
CA ILE A 153 1.77 11.31 7.77
C ILE A 153 1.99 12.69 7.14
N SER A 154 1.91 13.76 7.93
CA SER A 154 2.09 15.11 7.42
C SER A 154 3.33 15.78 7.99
N LEU A 155 3.64 17.00 7.53
CA LEU A 155 4.69 17.83 8.12
C LEU A 155 4.49 18.11 9.62
N LYS A 156 3.25 18.03 10.12
CA LYS A 156 2.96 18.22 11.56
C LYS A 156 3.48 17.08 12.43
N GLU A 157 3.71 15.90 11.84
CA GLU A 157 4.20 14.71 12.52
C GLU A 157 5.73 14.55 12.42
N LYS A 158 6.45 15.55 11.89
CA LYS A 158 7.91 15.56 11.88
C LYS A 158 8.48 15.39 13.29
N GLY A 159 9.43 14.48 13.44
CA GLY A 159 10.01 14.01 14.71
C GLY A 159 9.18 12.95 15.44
N LYS A 160 8.02 12.54 14.91
CA LYS A 160 7.08 11.60 15.54
C LYS A 160 6.56 10.53 14.59
N ILE A 161 7.16 10.37 13.41
CA ILE A 161 6.63 9.43 12.41
C ILE A 161 6.57 7.98 12.94
N LEU A 162 7.57 7.57 13.72
CA LEU A 162 7.57 6.25 14.35
C LEU A 162 6.37 6.03 15.28
N GLU A 163 5.94 7.06 16.02
CA GLU A 163 4.75 7.00 16.89
C GLU A 163 3.47 6.84 16.06
N VAL A 164 3.40 7.53 14.91
CA VAL A 164 2.28 7.41 13.98
C VAL A 164 2.19 5.99 13.41
N LEU A 165 3.32 5.40 13.00
CA LEU A 165 3.36 4.01 12.52
C LEU A 165 2.90 3.00 13.58
N LYS A 166 3.21 3.26 14.86
CA LYS A 166 2.80 2.40 15.98
C LYS A 166 1.30 2.41 16.25
N ASN A 167 0.56 3.39 15.74
CA ASN A 167 -0.92 3.43 15.81
C ASN A 167 -1.58 2.45 14.83
N TRP A 168 -0.86 1.99 13.80
CA TRP A 168 -1.40 0.98 12.89
C TRP A 168 -1.57 -0.36 13.63
N PRO A 169 -2.76 -0.99 13.58
CA PRO A 169 -3.08 -2.16 14.39
C PRO A 169 -2.35 -3.43 13.92
N GLU A 170 -1.96 -3.50 12.64
CA GLU A 170 -1.20 -4.64 12.13
C GLU A 170 0.30 -4.45 12.37
N ARG A 171 0.92 -5.41 13.06
CA ARG A 171 2.35 -5.35 13.39
C ARG A 171 3.25 -5.89 12.28
N SER A 172 2.78 -6.85 11.47
CA SER A 172 3.61 -7.56 10.49
C SER A 172 3.38 -7.04 9.06
N ILE A 173 3.71 -5.77 8.82
CA ILE A 173 3.64 -5.17 7.49
C ILE A 173 4.77 -5.71 6.62
N GLN A 174 4.46 -6.09 5.38
CA GLN A 174 5.50 -6.46 4.41
C GLN A 174 5.40 -5.70 3.09
N VAL A 175 4.26 -5.06 2.79
CA VAL A 175 4.13 -4.18 1.61
C VAL A 175 3.53 -2.85 2.04
N ILE A 176 4.26 -1.78 1.76
CA ILE A 176 3.80 -0.40 1.86
C ILE A 176 3.69 0.15 0.44
N VAL A 177 2.57 0.78 0.12
CA VAL A 177 2.47 1.67 -1.04
C VAL A 177 2.33 3.08 -0.51
N VAL A 178 3.22 3.97 -0.93
CA VAL A 178 3.28 5.35 -0.45
C VAL A 178 3.22 6.32 -1.61
N THR A 179 2.52 7.43 -1.43
CA THR A 179 2.45 8.57 -2.36
C THR A 179 2.51 9.88 -1.59
N ASP A 180 2.97 10.96 -2.22
CA ASP A 180 2.76 12.34 -1.75
C ASP A 180 1.67 13.09 -2.55
N GLY A 181 1.03 12.40 -3.49
CA GLY A 181 -0.06 12.92 -4.31
C GLY A 181 0.32 14.02 -5.29
N GLU A 182 1.61 14.23 -5.59
CA GLU A 182 2.06 15.33 -6.46
C GLU A 182 1.72 15.10 -7.94
N ARG A 183 1.69 13.83 -8.39
CA ARG A 183 1.44 13.48 -9.79
C ARG A 183 0.51 12.28 -9.89
N ILE A 184 -0.72 12.44 -9.44
CA ILE A 184 -1.73 11.38 -9.54
C ILE A 184 -2.09 11.14 -11.01
N LEU A 185 -1.62 10.03 -11.59
CA LEU A 185 -1.87 9.66 -12.98
C LEU A 185 -1.56 10.83 -13.95
N GLY A 186 -2.53 11.20 -14.80
CA GLY A 186 -2.50 12.40 -15.63
C GLY A 186 -3.28 13.59 -15.05
N LEU A 187 -3.67 13.53 -13.78
CA LEU A 187 -4.52 14.54 -13.12
C LEU A 187 -3.71 15.59 -12.34
N GLY A 188 -2.42 15.34 -12.12
CA GLY A 188 -1.50 16.24 -11.45
C GLY A 188 -1.61 16.18 -9.93
N ASP A 189 -1.35 17.31 -9.29
CA ASP A 189 -1.28 17.42 -7.83
C ASP A 189 -2.67 17.34 -7.19
N LEU A 190 -2.91 16.29 -6.41
CA LEU A 190 -4.12 16.12 -5.59
C LEU A 190 -3.81 16.09 -4.08
N GLY A 191 -2.57 16.33 -3.68
CA GLY A 191 -2.14 16.39 -2.29
C GLY A 191 -2.56 15.15 -1.49
N CYS A 192 -3.09 15.40 -0.29
CA CYS A 192 -3.57 14.37 0.63
C CYS A 192 -4.72 13.50 0.06
N GLN A 193 -5.42 13.97 -0.98
CA GLN A 193 -6.47 13.21 -1.65
C GLN A 193 -5.93 12.08 -2.55
N GLY A 194 -4.61 12.01 -2.73
CA GLY A 194 -3.94 10.92 -3.43
C GLY A 194 -4.07 9.54 -2.77
N MET A 195 -4.54 9.45 -1.52
CA MET A 195 -4.65 8.18 -0.76
C MET A 195 -5.40 7.06 -1.49
N GLY A 196 -6.36 7.39 -2.35
CA GLY A 196 -7.09 6.41 -3.16
C GLY A 196 -6.17 5.53 -4.01
N ILE A 197 -5.01 6.05 -4.45
CA ILE A 197 -4.06 5.31 -5.28
C ILE A 197 -3.36 4.19 -4.49
N PRO A 198 -2.67 4.44 -3.36
CA PRO A 198 -2.15 3.37 -2.50
C PRO A 198 -3.20 2.32 -2.11
N VAL A 199 -4.40 2.75 -1.74
CA VAL A 199 -5.50 1.85 -1.34
C VAL A 199 -5.91 0.95 -2.51
N GLY A 200 -6.07 1.53 -3.70
CA GLY A 200 -6.39 0.80 -4.93
C GLY A 200 -5.28 -0.18 -5.31
N LYS A 201 -4.01 0.26 -5.31
CA LYS A 201 -2.85 -0.60 -5.60
C LYS A 201 -2.78 -1.80 -4.68
N LEU A 202 -2.90 -1.61 -3.36
CA LEU A 202 -2.82 -2.72 -2.41
C LEU A 202 -4.00 -3.70 -2.55
N SER A 203 -5.15 -3.20 -3.00
CA SER A 203 -6.29 -4.04 -3.35
C SER A 203 -5.95 -4.95 -4.56
N LEU A 204 -5.18 -4.47 -5.53
CA LEU A 204 -4.69 -5.27 -6.68
C LEU A 204 -3.58 -6.24 -6.28
N TYR A 205 -2.67 -5.83 -5.39
CA TYR A 205 -1.70 -6.74 -4.76
C TYR A 205 -2.39 -7.96 -4.15
N THR A 206 -3.52 -7.73 -3.49
CA THR A 206 -4.29 -8.80 -2.88
C THR A 206 -5.05 -9.64 -3.90
N ALA A 207 -5.83 -9.01 -4.78
CA ALA A 207 -6.69 -9.71 -5.72
C ALA A 207 -5.89 -10.46 -6.81
N LEU A 208 -4.83 -9.84 -7.35
CA LEU A 208 -4.05 -10.36 -8.47
C LEU A 208 -2.77 -11.05 -8.01
N GLY A 209 -2.03 -10.40 -7.11
CA GLY A 209 -0.77 -10.91 -6.56
C GLY A 209 -0.95 -11.92 -5.45
N GLY A 210 -2.15 -12.01 -4.85
CA GLY A 210 -2.41 -12.94 -3.77
C GLY A 210 -1.70 -12.61 -2.45
N VAL A 211 -1.21 -11.38 -2.32
CA VAL A 211 -0.68 -10.79 -1.10
C VAL A 211 -1.82 -10.68 -0.10
N ARG A 212 -1.65 -11.08 1.18
CA ARG A 212 -2.81 -10.95 2.10
C ARG A 212 -2.99 -9.46 2.47
N PRO A 213 -4.23 -9.03 2.71
CA PRO A 213 -4.47 -7.66 3.17
C PRO A 213 -4.16 -7.54 4.67
N SER A 214 -4.42 -8.62 5.42
CA SER A 214 -4.10 -8.84 6.84
C SER A 214 -3.77 -10.33 7.07
N ALA A 215 -3.32 -10.72 8.27
CA ALA A 215 -2.84 -12.09 8.57
C ALA A 215 -3.88 -13.24 8.41
N VAL A 216 -5.09 -12.95 7.92
CA VAL A 216 -6.22 -13.88 7.86
C VAL A 216 -6.31 -14.62 6.51
N SER A 217 -6.52 -15.94 6.54
CA SER A 217 -6.54 -16.82 5.35
C SER A 217 -7.70 -16.54 4.38
N ILE A 218 -7.37 -16.21 3.13
CA ILE A 218 -8.28 -16.25 1.97
C ILE A 218 -8.08 -17.61 1.26
N THR A 219 -9.17 -18.35 1.05
CA THR A 219 -9.16 -19.67 0.39
C THR A 219 -8.67 -19.56 -1.06
N LYS A 220 -7.83 -20.51 -1.47
CA LYS A 220 -7.18 -20.55 -2.79
C LYS A 220 -8.20 -20.96 -3.87
N THR A 221 -8.43 -20.09 -4.85
CA THR A 221 -8.96 -20.46 -6.17
C THR A 221 -7.96 -20.03 -7.25
N THR A 222 -7.72 -20.95 -8.19
CA THR A 222 -6.65 -20.96 -9.19
C THR A 222 -7.21 -20.59 -10.56
N SER A 223 -6.53 -19.70 -11.30
CA SER A 223 -6.31 -19.77 -12.77
C SER A 223 -5.65 -18.49 -13.33
N PHE A 224 -5.75 -17.34 -12.64
CA PHE A 224 -5.26 -16.04 -13.18
C PHE A 224 -3.99 -15.50 -12.49
N ARG A 225 -3.50 -16.21 -11.45
CA ARG A 225 -2.39 -15.78 -10.58
C ARG A 225 -1.01 -15.83 -11.24
N ASP A 226 -0.85 -16.58 -12.33
CA ASP A 226 0.49 -16.95 -12.82
C ASP A 226 1.21 -15.81 -13.56
N CYS A 227 0.48 -14.86 -14.18
CA CYS A 227 1.12 -13.74 -14.88
C CYS A 227 1.58 -12.61 -13.95
N PHE A 228 0.86 -12.33 -12.84
CA PHE A 228 1.23 -11.25 -11.91
C PHE A 228 2.20 -11.73 -10.81
N SER A 229 2.11 -13.00 -10.41
CA SER A 229 3.01 -13.60 -9.42
C SER A 229 4.47 -13.66 -9.91
N LEU A 230 4.72 -13.68 -11.23
CA LEU A 230 6.09 -13.69 -11.77
C LEU A 230 6.84 -12.37 -11.52
N PHE A 231 6.14 -11.25 -11.45
CA PHE A 231 6.78 -9.94 -11.23
C PHE A 231 7.19 -9.75 -9.76
N LEU A 232 6.36 -10.20 -8.81
CA LEU A 232 6.65 -10.09 -7.37
C LEU A 232 7.66 -11.12 -6.85
N PHE A 233 7.77 -12.29 -7.47
CA PHE A 233 8.67 -13.36 -7.00
C PHE A 233 10.04 -13.39 -7.70
N SER A 234 10.31 -12.52 -8.67
CA SER A 234 11.61 -12.49 -9.36
C SER A 234 12.74 -11.81 -8.56
N PHE A 235 12.50 -11.37 -7.33
CA PHE A 235 13.49 -10.66 -6.49
C PHE A 235 13.93 -11.38 -5.20
N SER A 236 13.73 -12.70 -5.07
CA SER A 236 14.34 -13.47 -3.96
C SER A 236 15.13 -14.69 -4.49
N PRO A 237 16.48 -14.71 -4.40
CA PRO A 237 17.30 -15.77 -5.01
C PRO A 237 17.29 -17.11 -4.26
N ASN A 238 16.56 -17.24 -3.15
CA ASN A 238 16.62 -18.46 -2.35
C ASN A 238 15.22 -19.07 -2.19
N GLY A 239 15.03 -20.20 -2.86
CA GLY A 239 13.96 -21.15 -2.58
C GLY A 239 14.03 -21.60 -1.14
N GLY A 240 13.34 -20.88 -0.26
CA GLY A 240 13.20 -21.17 1.16
C GLY A 240 11.74 -21.51 1.48
N VAL A 241 11.59 -22.47 2.39
CA VAL A 241 10.33 -22.98 2.95
C VAL A 241 9.31 -21.86 3.20
N ARG A 242 8.10 -22.04 2.68
CA ARG A 242 6.98 -21.11 2.82
C ARG A 242 6.60 -20.98 4.30
N ASN A 243 7.03 -19.89 4.94
CA ASN A 243 6.48 -19.51 6.24
C ASN A 243 4.98 -19.19 6.08
N GLU A 244 4.18 -19.73 6.98
CA GLU A 244 2.71 -19.72 6.96
C GLU A 244 2.11 -18.35 7.34
N ASN A 245 2.98 -17.41 7.71
CA ASN A 245 2.69 -16.02 8.06
C ASN A 245 2.43 -15.21 6.79
N GLY A 246 1.17 -14.82 6.58
CA GLY A 246 0.74 -14.08 5.41
C GLY A 246 1.29 -12.66 5.33
N VAL A 247 1.43 -12.17 4.11
CA VAL A 247 1.80 -10.78 3.83
C VAL A 247 0.73 -9.81 4.32
N THR A 248 1.06 -8.63 4.84
CA THR A 248 0.06 -7.59 5.15
C THR A 248 0.45 -6.25 4.52
N CYS A 249 -0.58 -5.46 4.20
CA CYS A 249 -0.48 -4.26 3.36
C CYS A 249 -0.74 -3.00 4.18
N LEU A 250 0.00 -1.92 3.92
CA LEU A 250 -0.18 -0.60 4.54
C LEU A 250 -0.16 0.52 3.49
N PRO A 251 -1.32 1.14 3.17
CA PRO A 251 -1.37 2.31 2.30
C PRO A 251 -0.99 3.57 3.08
N ILE A 252 -0.10 4.39 2.53
CA ILE A 252 0.40 5.61 3.18
C ILE A 252 0.28 6.80 2.23
N THR A 253 -0.12 7.96 2.77
CA THR A 253 0.02 9.26 2.09
C THR A 253 0.87 10.19 2.92
N ILE A 254 1.90 10.78 2.30
CA ILE A 254 2.76 11.80 2.89
C ILE A 254 2.21 13.18 2.50
N ASP A 255 1.63 13.90 3.44
CA ASP A 255 1.03 15.22 3.20
C ASP A 255 2.01 16.35 3.55
N VAL A 256 2.64 16.88 2.52
CA VAL A 256 3.55 18.05 2.60
C VAL A 256 2.87 19.35 2.13
N GLY A 257 1.55 19.34 1.98
CA GLY A 257 0.78 20.39 1.31
C GLY A 257 0.47 20.05 -0.15
N THR A 258 -0.17 21.00 -0.85
CA THR A 258 -0.53 20.87 -2.27
C THR A 258 -0.36 22.20 -2.98
N ASN A 259 0.10 22.17 -4.22
CA ASN A 259 0.14 23.32 -5.12
C ASN A 259 -1.15 23.50 -5.92
N ASN A 260 -2.13 22.61 -5.73
CA ASN A 260 -3.43 22.70 -6.39
C ASN A 260 -4.32 23.76 -5.73
N GLU A 261 -4.43 24.92 -6.39
CA GLU A 261 -5.26 26.05 -5.92
C GLU A 261 -6.72 25.69 -5.71
N LYS A 262 -7.28 24.79 -6.53
CA LYS A 262 -8.69 24.39 -6.37
C LYS A 262 -8.87 23.68 -5.04
N LEU A 263 -7.94 22.81 -4.65
CA LEU A 263 -7.99 22.09 -3.37
C LEU A 263 -7.70 23.01 -2.19
N LEU A 264 -6.76 23.96 -2.31
CA LEU A 264 -6.49 24.93 -1.24
C LEU A 264 -7.73 25.76 -0.89
N ASN A 265 -8.53 26.10 -1.90
CA ASN A 265 -9.77 26.86 -1.76
C ASN A 265 -11.03 25.99 -1.53
N ASP A 266 -10.93 24.66 -1.59
CA ASP A 266 -12.07 23.75 -1.39
C ASP A 266 -12.30 23.50 0.10
N GLU A 267 -13.47 23.88 0.62
CA GLU A 267 -13.86 23.67 2.03
C GLU A 267 -13.80 22.20 2.48
N PHE A 268 -13.93 21.24 1.55
CA PHE A 268 -13.88 19.81 1.84
C PHE A 268 -12.49 19.19 1.70
N TYR A 269 -11.46 19.95 1.33
CA TYR A 269 -10.10 19.43 1.29
C TYR A 269 -9.63 18.93 2.66
N ILE A 270 -9.12 17.70 2.69
CA ILE A 270 -8.77 16.96 3.91
C ILE A 270 -7.30 17.07 4.31
N GLY A 271 -6.45 17.68 3.46
CA GLY A 271 -5.02 17.81 3.71
C GLY A 271 -4.61 19.14 4.34
N LEU A 272 -3.30 19.33 4.49
CA LEU A 272 -2.71 20.59 4.91
C LEU A 272 -2.99 21.69 3.88
N ARG A 273 -3.70 22.74 4.31
CA ARG A 273 -4.03 23.93 3.49
C ARG A 273 -2.83 24.87 3.37
N GLN A 274 -1.78 24.37 2.75
CA GLN A 274 -0.54 25.09 2.46
C GLN A 274 0.05 24.57 1.15
N ARG A 275 0.95 25.37 0.55
CA ARG A 275 1.77 24.93 -0.58
C ARG A 275 2.69 23.78 -0.17
N ARG A 276 3.14 23.01 -1.17
CA ARG A 276 4.09 21.92 -0.94
C ARG A 276 5.38 22.45 -0.31
N ALA A 277 5.82 21.82 0.77
CA ALA A 277 7.20 21.97 1.22
C ALA A 277 8.16 21.44 0.14
N THR A 278 9.34 22.05 0.04
CA THR A 278 10.36 21.70 -0.97
C THR A 278 11.75 21.68 -0.33
N GLY A 279 12.73 21.13 -1.04
CA GLY A 279 14.12 21.12 -0.61
C GLY A 279 14.33 20.35 0.70
N GLN A 280 15.06 20.96 1.62
CA GLN A 280 15.51 20.30 2.85
C GLN A 280 14.36 19.82 3.74
N GLU A 281 13.28 20.61 3.87
CA GLU A 281 12.15 20.25 4.74
C GLU A 281 11.45 18.96 4.26
N TYR A 282 11.21 18.85 2.95
CA TYR A 282 10.65 17.66 2.31
C TYR A 282 11.60 16.46 2.45
N GLY A 283 12.88 16.66 2.15
CA GLY A 283 13.90 15.61 2.23
C GLY A 283 14.09 15.05 3.64
N GLU A 284 14.04 15.91 4.67
CA GLU A 284 14.13 15.49 6.07
C GLU A 284 12.91 14.66 6.51
N LEU A 285 11.69 15.05 6.11
CA LEU A 285 10.49 14.28 6.43
C LEU A 285 10.52 12.88 5.79
N LEU A 286 10.91 12.79 4.51
CA LEU A 286 11.00 11.50 3.83
C LEU A 286 12.12 10.63 4.39
N HIS A 287 13.25 11.23 4.78
CA HIS A 287 14.32 10.50 5.44
C HIS A 287 13.90 9.95 6.80
N GLU A 288 13.20 10.74 7.60
CA GLU A 288 12.61 10.28 8.85
C GLU A 288 11.60 9.15 8.59
N PHE A 289 10.73 9.29 7.59
CA PHE A 289 9.75 8.26 7.21
C PHE A 289 10.42 6.93 6.87
N MET A 290 11.39 6.95 5.95
CA MET A 290 12.09 5.73 5.51
C MET A 290 12.81 5.06 6.69
N SER A 291 13.48 5.87 7.52
CA SER A 291 14.15 5.39 8.73
C SER A 291 13.17 4.76 9.72
N ALA A 292 12.04 5.42 9.98
CA ALA A 292 11.00 4.92 10.90
C ALA A 292 10.34 3.64 10.38
N VAL A 293 10.10 3.52 9.06
CA VAL A 293 9.56 2.30 8.44
C VAL A 293 10.51 1.13 8.62
N LYS A 294 11.79 1.31 8.29
CA LYS A 294 12.83 0.29 8.48
C LYS A 294 12.95 -0.10 9.95
N GLN A 295 12.92 0.88 10.86
CA GLN A 295 13.03 0.62 12.29
C GLN A 295 11.82 -0.16 12.84
N ASN A 296 10.61 0.15 12.37
CA ASN A 296 9.37 -0.44 12.90
C ASN A 296 9.02 -1.80 12.27
N TYR A 297 9.31 -1.99 10.98
CA TYR A 297 8.90 -3.18 10.22
C TYR A 297 10.07 -4.04 9.72
N GLY A 298 11.32 -3.58 9.90
CA GLY A 298 12.54 -4.30 9.54
C GLY A 298 12.97 -4.16 8.08
N GLU A 299 14.13 -4.72 7.76
CA GLU A 299 14.81 -4.59 6.45
C GLU A 299 14.07 -5.23 5.26
N LYS A 300 13.11 -6.12 5.53
CA LYS A 300 12.42 -6.91 4.50
C LYS A 300 11.08 -6.31 4.05
N VAL A 301 10.67 -5.19 4.62
CA VAL A 301 9.45 -4.51 4.20
C VAL A 301 9.66 -3.92 2.79
N LEU A 302 8.77 -4.26 1.86
CA LEU A 302 8.73 -3.66 0.54
C LEU A 302 8.08 -2.28 0.63
N ILE A 303 8.76 -1.26 0.13
CA ILE A 303 8.22 0.10 0.03
C ILE A 303 8.09 0.46 -1.46
N GLN A 304 6.85 0.49 -1.94
CA GLN A 304 6.54 0.95 -3.29
C GLN A 304 6.20 2.44 -3.28
N PHE A 305 6.97 3.23 -4.02
CA PHE A 305 6.65 4.61 -4.34
C PHE A 305 5.69 4.67 -5.53
N GLU A 306 4.66 5.53 -5.43
CA GLU A 306 3.62 5.67 -6.44
C GLU A 306 3.21 7.14 -6.62
N ASP A 307 3.04 7.57 -7.88
CA ASP A 307 2.49 8.89 -8.25
C ASP A 307 3.24 10.11 -7.66
N PHE A 308 4.55 9.98 -7.45
CA PHE A 308 5.45 11.10 -7.16
C PHE A 308 5.77 11.90 -8.42
N ALA A 309 6.08 13.20 -8.29
CA ALA A 309 6.61 13.96 -9.43
C ALA A 309 7.96 13.38 -9.91
N ASN A 310 8.22 13.45 -11.22
CA ASN A 310 9.35 12.75 -11.85
C ASN A 310 10.69 12.99 -11.15
N HIS A 311 11.03 14.26 -10.85
CA HIS A 311 12.29 14.60 -10.17
C HIS A 311 12.43 13.91 -8.81
N ASN A 312 11.38 13.97 -7.96
CA ASN A 312 11.33 13.31 -6.66
C ASN A 312 11.37 11.79 -6.80
N ALA A 313 10.62 11.22 -7.76
CA ALA A 313 10.57 9.78 -7.97
C ALA A 313 11.95 9.18 -8.28
N PHE A 314 12.72 9.81 -9.17
CA PHE A 314 14.08 9.37 -9.50
C PHE A 314 15.05 9.57 -8.33
N GLU A 315 14.99 10.71 -7.63
CA GLU A 315 15.86 10.97 -6.49
C GLU A 315 15.62 9.97 -5.35
N LEU A 316 14.36 9.70 -5.00
CA LEU A 316 13.98 8.74 -3.97
C LEU A 316 14.43 7.33 -4.30
N LEU A 317 14.22 6.89 -5.55
CA LEU A 317 14.65 5.57 -5.98
C LEU A 317 16.18 5.44 -5.95
N ALA A 318 16.92 6.44 -6.43
CA ALA A 318 18.38 6.45 -6.39
C ALA A 318 18.92 6.47 -4.96
N ARG A 319 18.31 7.24 -4.05
CA ARG A 319 18.75 7.40 -2.67
C ARG A 319 18.48 6.16 -1.81
N TYR A 320 17.34 5.52 -1.97
CA TYR A 320 16.91 4.45 -1.06
C TYR A 320 17.10 3.02 -1.60
N SER A 321 17.36 2.83 -2.90
CA SER A 321 17.57 1.49 -3.49
C SER A 321 18.75 0.70 -2.91
N SER A 322 19.78 1.37 -2.39
CA SER A 322 20.94 0.73 -1.76
C SER A 322 20.71 0.34 -0.30
N SER A 323 19.70 0.93 0.35
CA SER A 323 19.48 0.81 1.79
C SER A 323 18.14 0.16 2.15
N HIS A 324 17.14 0.19 1.28
CA HIS A 324 15.80 -0.34 1.52
C HIS A 324 15.34 -1.21 0.36
N LEU A 325 14.45 -2.16 0.63
CA LEU A 325 13.71 -2.86 -0.42
C LEU A 325 12.66 -1.92 -1.01
N VAL A 326 13.05 -1.13 -2.00
CA VAL A 326 12.19 -0.15 -2.67
C VAL A 326 11.93 -0.50 -4.13
N PHE A 327 10.76 -0.07 -4.60
CA PHE A 327 10.34 -0.17 -5.99
C PHE A 327 9.51 1.06 -6.35
N ASN A 328 9.54 1.49 -7.61
CA ASN A 328 8.63 2.52 -8.12
C ASN A 328 7.92 1.98 -9.36
N ASP A 329 6.59 1.86 -9.30
CA ASP A 329 5.82 1.22 -10.38
C ASP A 329 5.76 2.08 -11.64
N ASP A 330 5.67 3.41 -11.48
CA ASP A 330 5.63 4.35 -12.59
C ASP A 330 6.89 4.26 -13.47
N ILE A 331 8.06 4.06 -12.84
CA ILE A 331 9.35 3.95 -13.52
C ILE A 331 9.63 2.49 -13.93
N GLN A 332 9.74 1.60 -12.94
CA GLN A 332 10.25 0.25 -13.15
C GLN A 332 9.14 -0.71 -13.61
N GLY A 333 7.91 -0.55 -13.11
CA GLY A 333 6.75 -1.34 -13.51
C GLY A 333 6.34 -1.08 -14.96
N THR A 334 6.22 0.20 -15.33
CA THR A 334 5.92 0.62 -16.72
C THR A 334 6.97 0.10 -17.70
N ALA A 335 8.26 0.25 -17.38
CA ALA A 335 9.34 -0.26 -18.24
C ALA A 335 9.26 -1.79 -18.42
N SER A 336 8.97 -2.51 -17.34
CA SER A 336 8.84 -3.98 -17.35
C SER A 336 7.67 -4.46 -18.22
N VAL A 337 6.47 -3.88 -18.06
CA VAL A 337 5.28 -4.32 -18.83
C VAL A 337 5.41 -3.98 -20.32
N VAL A 338 6.03 -2.84 -20.66
CA VAL A 338 6.31 -2.48 -22.06
C VAL A 338 7.30 -3.47 -22.69
N LEU A 339 8.39 -3.80 -21.98
CA LEU A 339 9.35 -4.80 -22.45
C LEU A 339 8.70 -6.18 -22.62
N ALA A 340 7.85 -6.59 -21.67
CA ALA A 340 7.10 -7.84 -21.79
C ALA A 340 6.21 -7.87 -23.04
N GLY A 341 5.54 -6.75 -23.35
CA GLY A 341 4.77 -6.59 -24.58
C GLY A 341 5.63 -6.70 -25.85
N LEU A 342 6.81 -6.07 -25.87
CA LEU A 342 7.77 -6.18 -26.99
C LEU A 342 8.25 -7.62 -27.18
N LEU A 343 8.60 -8.31 -26.11
CA LEU A 343 9.03 -9.72 -26.15
C LEU A 343 7.89 -10.64 -26.62
N ALA A 344 6.64 -10.37 -26.23
CA ALA A 344 5.47 -11.10 -26.71
C ALA A 344 5.24 -10.87 -28.22
N ALA A 345 5.40 -9.64 -28.71
CA ALA A 345 5.32 -9.33 -30.13
C ALA A 345 6.42 -10.04 -30.94
N LEU A 346 7.65 -10.05 -30.43
CA LEU A 346 8.79 -10.76 -31.05
C LEU A 346 8.56 -12.26 -31.19
N LYS A 347 7.87 -12.91 -30.24
CA LYS A 347 7.51 -14.33 -30.36
C LYS A 347 6.60 -14.61 -31.56
N LEU A 348 5.81 -13.64 -32.00
CA LEU A 348 4.93 -13.76 -33.16
C LEU A 348 5.64 -13.41 -34.47
N LEU A 349 6.50 -12.39 -34.45
CA LEU A 349 7.16 -11.86 -35.66
C LEU A 349 8.49 -12.55 -35.98
N GLY A 350 9.12 -13.20 -35.01
CA GLY A 350 10.49 -13.71 -35.11
C GLY A 350 11.54 -12.61 -34.97
N GLY A 351 12.81 -13.02 -34.77
CA GLY A 351 13.94 -12.10 -34.54
C GLY A 351 14.24 -11.84 -33.06
N THR A 352 15.13 -10.88 -32.80
CA THR A 352 15.60 -10.48 -31.47
C THR A 352 15.39 -8.98 -31.25
N LEU A 353 15.42 -8.52 -29.99
CA LEU A 353 15.34 -7.10 -29.67
C LEU A 353 16.43 -6.27 -30.35
N ALA A 354 17.61 -6.86 -30.57
CA ALA A 354 18.75 -6.19 -31.20
C ALA A 354 18.51 -5.86 -32.68
N ASP A 355 17.55 -6.53 -33.33
CA ASP A 355 17.22 -6.33 -34.74
C ASP A 355 16.32 -5.10 -34.99
N HIS A 356 15.81 -4.48 -33.92
CA HIS A 356 14.84 -3.40 -34.00
C HIS A 356 15.42 -2.03 -33.63
N ARG A 357 14.81 -1.00 -34.20
CA ARG A 357 15.09 0.41 -33.89
C ARG A 357 13.85 1.00 -33.22
N PHE A 358 14.04 1.55 -32.02
CA PHE A 358 12.95 2.08 -31.23
C PHE A 358 12.87 3.60 -31.39
N LEU A 359 11.68 4.10 -31.71
CA LEU A 359 11.36 5.52 -31.74
C LEU A 359 10.34 5.79 -30.63
N PHE A 360 10.68 6.71 -29.73
CA PHE A 360 9.82 7.11 -28.61
C PHE A 360 9.24 8.50 -28.88
N LEU A 361 7.92 8.64 -28.75
CA LEU A 361 7.23 9.93 -28.74
C LEU A 361 6.97 10.32 -27.28
N GLY A 362 7.89 11.08 -26.71
CA GLY A 362 7.93 11.43 -25.28
C GLY A 362 9.21 10.91 -24.62
N ALA A 363 9.93 11.77 -23.90
CA ALA A 363 11.22 11.48 -23.25
C ALA A 363 11.24 12.03 -21.81
N GLY A 364 10.12 11.82 -21.10
CA GLY A 364 9.87 12.33 -19.74
C GLY A 364 10.23 11.36 -18.63
#